data_AF-A0A0E3REN3-F1
#
_entry.id   AF-A0A0E3REN3-F1
#
_cell.length_a   1.000
_cell.length_b   1.000
_cell.length_c   1.000
_cell.angle_alpha   90.00
_cell.angle_beta   90.00
_cell.angle_gamma   90.00
#
_symmetry.space_group_name_H-M   'P 1'
#
loop_
_entity.id
_entity.type
_entity.pdbx_description
1 polymer ?
#
loop_
_entity_poly.entity_id
_entity_poly.type
_entity_poly.pdbx_seq_one_letter_code
_entity_poly.pdbx_strand_id
1 'polypeptide(L)'
;MDNNTSQDRGSNSGEEEIYEGADPELQDLPLPKTDSMLYLILNSLNQNIANFNAYLKFKHYISEDILNTELLKRSMGIHRDFSALFLHTKEELVFIYPELLEKAERILFKGDVGADFIKYTCKMSKLIDDYKNVLYREGYLPDFKRQLFLTDT
;
A
#
# COMPACT_ATOMS: atom_id res chain seq x y z
N MET A 1 15.68 47.84 56.93
CA MET A 1 15.27 46.53 56.38
C MET A 1 13.84 46.38 56.81
N ASP A 2 12.95 46.66 55.88
CA ASP A 2 11.66 47.26 56.18
C ASP A 2 10.53 46.23 56.06
N ASN A 3 9.66 46.29 57.07
CA ASN A 3 8.21 46.08 57.07
C ASN A 3 7.61 44.68 56.92
N ASN A 4 6.92 44.32 58.01
CA ASN A 4 5.90 43.29 58.15
C ASN A 4 4.59 43.64 57.42
N THR A 5 3.86 42.55 57.11
CA THR A 5 2.40 42.41 56.96
C THR A 5 1.76 42.89 55.66
N SER A 6 1.22 41.94 54.90
CA SER A 6 -0.12 42.05 54.30
C SER A 6 -0.69 40.66 54.08
N GLN A 7 -1.67 40.34 54.91
CA GLN A 7 -2.56 39.21 54.85
C GLN A 7 -3.63 39.53 53.81
N ASP A 8 -3.71 38.76 52.73
CA ASP A 8 -4.83 38.86 51.78
C ASP A 8 -5.68 37.59 51.85
N ARG A 9 -6.77 37.69 52.62
CA ARG A 9 -7.91 36.78 52.56
C ARG A 9 -8.87 37.34 51.52
N GLY A 10 -8.67 36.95 50.27
CA GLY A 10 -9.67 37.07 49.23
C GLY A 10 -10.45 35.76 49.09
N SER A 11 -11.47 35.56 49.93
CA SER A 11 -12.55 34.62 49.58
C SER A 11 -13.44 35.31 48.54
N ASN A 12 -13.34 34.90 47.28
CA ASN A 12 -14.45 35.02 46.33
C ASN A 12 -14.75 33.64 45.77
N SER A 13 -15.87 33.12 46.26
CA SER A 13 -16.64 31.99 45.75
C SER A 13 -17.15 32.24 44.34
N GLY A 14 -17.17 31.18 43.52
CA GLY A 14 -17.85 31.12 42.22
C GLY A 14 -17.07 31.84 41.14
N GLU A 15 -16.67 31.24 40.02
CA GLU A 15 -17.23 30.11 39.30
C GLU A 15 -16.02 29.40 38.67
N GLU A 16 -15.75 28.14 39.04
CA GLU A 16 -14.96 27.29 38.16
C GLU A 16 -15.87 27.04 36.95
N GLU A 17 -15.69 27.81 35.87
CA GLU A 17 -16.14 27.40 34.55
C GLU A 17 -15.40 26.10 34.24
N ILE A 18 -16.04 24.99 34.62
CA ILE A 18 -15.74 23.67 34.11
C ILE A 18 -16.03 23.83 32.62
N TYR A 19 -14.98 24.08 31.84
CA TYR A 19 -15.05 23.97 30.40
C TYR A 19 -15.31 22.50 30.10
N GLU A 20 -16.59 22.13 30.10
CA GLU A 20 -17.13 20.99 29.36
C GLU A 20 -16.89 21.34 27.90
N GLY A 21 -15.63 21.19 27.47
CA GLY A 21 -15.31 21.15 26.06
C GLY A 21 -16.28 20.16 25.46
N ALA A 22 -17.13 20.62 24.55
CA ALA A 22 -18.03 19.75 23.83
C ALA A 22 -17.14 18.64 23.27
N ASP A 23 -17.25 17.44 23.84
CA ASP A 23 -16.64 16.24 23.29
C ASP A 23 -17.41 16.07 21.99
N PRO A 24 -16.87 16.53 20.84
CA PRO A 24 -17.57 16.25 19.62
C PRO A 24 -17.41 14.75 19.54
N GLU A 25 -18.49 14.01 19.75
CA GLU A 25 -18.60 12.66 19.24
C GLU A 25 -18.34 12.81 17.73
N LEU A 26 -17.06 12.77 17.37
CA LEU A 26 -16.57 12.67 16.03
C LEU A 26 -17.18 11.37 15.61
N GLN A 27 -18.31 11.45 14.92
CA GLN A 27 -18.91 10.31 14.29
C GLN A 27 -17.76 9.60 13.60
N ASP A 28 -17.53 8.34 13.98
CA ASP A 28 -16.61 7.49 13.27
C ASP A 28 -17.03 7.56 11.81
N LEU A 29 -16.30 8.34 11.03
CA LEU A 29 -16.49 8.41 9.60
C LEU A 29 -16.26 6.97 9.17
N PRO A 30 -17.26 6.28 8.60
CA PRO A 30 -17.06 4.91 8.18
C PRO A 30 -15.86 4.93 7.26
N LEU A 31 -14.81 4.18 7.64
CA LEU A 31 -13.65 3.98 6.80
C LEU A 31 -14.20 3.68 5.39
N PRO A 32 -13.79 4.43 4.36
CA PRO A 32 -14.23 4.14 3.00
C PRO A 32 -13.97 2.65 2.79
N LYS A 33 -14.92 1.91 2.20
CA LYS A 33 -14.79 0.46 1.95
C LYS A 33 -13.56 0.17 1.09
N THR A 34 -12.38 0.15 1.70
CA THR A 34 -11.05 0.01 1.11
C THR A 34 -10.89 -1.39 0.53
N ASP A 35 -11.64 -2.36 1.06
CA ASP A 35 -11.73 -3.74 0.56
C ASP A 35 -12.08 -3.77 -0.93
N SER A 36 -12.99 -2.90 -1.39
CA SER A 36 -13.37 -2.87 -2.80
C SER A 36 -12.24 -2.34 -3.68
N MET A 37 -11.46 -1.36 -3.20
CA MET A 37 -10.41 -0.73 -4.01
C MET A 37 -9.15 -1.61 -4.05
N LEU A 38 -8.71 -2.13 -2.91
CA LEU A 38 -7.57 -3.05 -2.84
C LEU A 38 -7.84 -4.30 -3.68
N TYR A 39 -9.05 -4.85 -3.60
CA TYR A 39 -9.46 -5.98 -4.43
C TYR A 39 -9.41 -5.65 -5.93
N LEU A 40 -9.92 -4.49 -6.35
CA LEU A 40 -9.87 -4.06 -7.75
C LEU A 40 -8.43 -3.88 -8.25
N ILE A 41 -7.57 -3.23 -7.45
CA ILE A 41 -6.14 -3.06 -7.76
C ILE A 41 -5.48 -4.42 -7.92
N LEU A 42 -5.68 -5.34 -6.98
CA LEU A 42 -5.07 -6.68 -7.03
C LEU A 42 -5.58 -7.50 -8.20
N ASN A 43 -6.87 -7.44 -8.51
CA ASN A 43 -7.43 -8.13 -9.66
C ASN A 43 -6.81 -7.63 -10.97
N SER A 44 -6.73 -6.30 -11.15
CA SER A 44 -6.05 -5.69 -12.31
C SER A 44 -4.57 -6.09 -12.38
N LEU A 45 -3.87 -6.05 -11.24
CA LEU A 45 -2.47 -6.44 -11.14
C LEU A 45 -2.24 -7.90 -11.54
N ASN A 46 -3.07 -8.82 -11.03
CA ASN A 46 -2.99 -10.24 -11.38
C ASN A 46 -3.24 -10.48 -12.87
N GLN A 47 -4.24 -9.80 -13.44
CA GLN A 47 -4.52 -9.90 -14.88
C GLN A 47 -3.34 -9.38 -15.72
N ASN A 48 -2.74 -8.26 -15.34
CA ASN A 48 -1.60 -7.70 -16.06
C ASN A 48 -0.36 -8.61 -15.97
N ILE A 49 -0.07 -9.22 -14.81
CA ILE A 49 1.01 -10.21 -14.64
C ILE A 49 0.75 -11.47 -15.48
N ALA A 50 -0.47 -12.01 -15.42
CA ALA A 50 -0.82 -13.21 -16.17
C ALA A 50 -0.68 -12.98 -17.68
N ASN A 51 -1.17 -11.84 -18.18
CA ASN A 51 -1.02 -11.46 -19.58
C ASN A 51 0.44 -11.29 -19.96
N PHE A 52 1.23 -10.56 -19.17
CA PHE A 52 2.66 -10.38 -19.42
C PHE A 52 3.40 -11.73 -19.57
N ASN A 53 3.15 -12.67 -18.66
CA ASN A 53 3.72 -14.02 -18.72
C ASN A 53 3.25 -14.80 -19.96
N ALA A 54 2.00 -14.66 -20.37
CA ALA A 54 1.49 -15.28 -21.59
C ALA A 54 2.21 -14.74 -22.84
N TYR A 55 2.36 -13.43 -22.97
CA TYR A 55 3.10 -12.82 -24.10
C TYR A 55 4.56 -13.26 -24.13
N LEU A 56 5.23 -13.37 -22.97
CA LEU A 56 6.59 -13.91 -22.92
C LEU A 56 6.66 -15.38 -23.37
N LYS A 57 5.68 -16.20 -22.99
CA LYS A 57 5.61 -17.62 -23.37
C LYS A 57 5.39 -17.80 -24.88
N PHE A 58 4.53 -16.98 -25.48
CA PHE A 58 4.14 -17.10 -26.89
C PHE A 58 4.90 -16.16 -27.83
N LYS A 59 5.95 -15.48 -27.37
CA LYS A 59 6.70 -14.46 -28.11
C LYS A 59 7.14 -14.88 -29.52
N HIS A 60 7.44 -16.16 -29.73
CA HIS A 60 7.89 -16.69 -31.03
C HIS A 60 6.76 -16.84 -32.07
N TYR A 61 5.51 -16.74 -31.65
CA TYR A 61 4.32 -16.88 -32.48
C TYR A 61 3.63 -15.54 -32.77
N ILE A 62 4.17 -14.44 -32.25
CA ILE A 62 3.59 -13.09 -32.34
C ILE A 62 4.59 -12.20 -33.08
N SER A 63 4.11 -11.29 -33.93
CA SER A 63 5.00 -10.32 -34.57
C SER A 63 5.66 -9.42 -33.52
N GLU A 64 6.91 -9.03 -33.79
CA GLU A 64 7.72 -8.28 -32.82
C GLU A 64 7.08 -6.95 -32.41
N ASP A 65 6.48 -6.21 -33.35
CA ASP A 65 5.83 -4.92 -33.06
C ASP A 65 4.62 -5.06 -32.14
N ILE A 66 3.78 -6.09 -32.37
CA ILE A 66 2.61 -6.37 -31.53
C ILE A 66 3.08 -6.83 -30.14
N LEU A 67 4.08 -7.70 -30.10
CA LEU A 67 4.65 -8.21 -28.85
C LEU A 67 5.22 -7.08 -27.99
N ASN A 68 6.04 -6.20 -28.57
CA ASN A 68 6.68 -5.10 -27.86
C ASN A 68 5.65 -4.12 -27.30
N THR A 69 4.64 -3.77 -28.10
CA THR A 69 3.56 -2.86 -27.68
C THR A 69 2.76 -3.43 -26.52
N GLU A 70 2.34 -4.70 -26.61
CA GLU A 70 1.55 -5.32 -25.55
C GLU A 70 2.39 -5.56 -24.29
N LEU A 71 3.65 -6.02 -24.41
CA LEU A 71 4.54 -6.18 -23.25
C LEU A 71 4.77 -4.85 -22.52
N LEU A 72 4.99 -3.75 -23.25
CA LEU A 72 5.13 -2.43 -22.66
C LEU A 72 3.85 -2.00 -21.93
N LYS A 73 2.69 -2.14 -22.57
CA LYS A 73 1.39 -1.82 -21.97
C LYS A 73 1.14 -2.59 -20.68
N ARG A 74 1.43 -3.90 -20.67
CA ARG A 74 1.26 -4.73 -19.46
C ARG A 74 2.28 -4.38 -18.39
N SER A 75 3.54 -4.15 -18.75
CA SER A 75 4.57 -3.70 -17.81
C SER A 75 4.17 -2.40 -17.11
N MET A 76 3.71 -1.39 -17.85
CA MET A 76 3.20 -0.14 -17.28
C MET A 76 1.97 -0.36 -16.40
N GLY A 77 1.07 -1.26 -16.78
CA GLY A 77 -0.09 -1.66 -15.97
C GLY A 77 0.33 -2.27 -14.63
N ILE A 78 1.30 -3.20 -14.65
CA ILE A 78 1.87 -3.81 -13.44
C ILE A 78 2.48 -2.74 -12.53
N HIS A 79 3.31 -1.86 -13.10
CA HIS A 79 3.96 -0.79 -12.33
C HIS A 79 2.93 0.14 -11.68
N ARG A 80 1.94 0.60 -12.44
CA ARG A 80 0.85 1.47 -11.95
C ARG A 80 0.07 0.80 -10.81
N ASP A 81 -0.41 -0.41 -11.05
CA ASP A 81 -1.27 -1.11 -10.08
C ASP A 81 -0.48 -1.48 -8.82
N PHE A 82 0.79 -1.87 -8.97
CA PHE A 82 1.64 -2.14 -7.81
C PHE A 82 2.00 -0.85 -7.05
N SER A 83 2.25 0.26 -7.73
CA SER A 83 2.44 1.57 -7.09
C SER A 83 1.21 1.95 -6.25
N ALA A 84 0.01 1.76 -6.80
CA ALA A 84 -1.23 2.04 -6.11
C ALA A 84 -1.39 1.15 -4.88
N LEU A 85 -1.17 -0.17 -5.02
CA LEU A 85 -1.22 -1.12 -3.90
C LEU A 85 -0.23 -0.74 -2.80
N PHE A 86 1.01 -0.46 -3.18
CA PHE A 86 2.09 -0.07 -2.27
C PHE A 86 1.71 1.18 -1.49
N LEU A 87 1.24 2.23 -2.16
CA LEU A 87 0.87 3.49 -1.50
C LEU A 87 -0.29 3.31 -0.51
N HIS A 88 -1.26 2.45 -0.81
CA HIS A 88 -2.41 2.20 0.08
C HIS A 88 -2.05 1.42 1.35
N THR A 89 -0.94 0.66 1.34
CA THR A 89 -0.64 -0.31 2.42
C THR A 89 0.70 -0.05 3.11
N LYS A 90 1.55 0.83 2.56
CA LYS A 90 2.90 1.11 3.11
C LYS A 90 2.89 1.61 4.55
N GLU A 91 1.93 2.48 4.92
CA GLU A 91 1.98 3.19 6.21
C GLU A 91 1.79 2.24 7.38
N GLU A 92 0.96 1.22 7.18
CA GLU A 92 0.71 0.19 8.19
C GLU A 92 1.83 -0.86 8.18
N LEU A 93 2.37 -1.21 7.01
CA LEU A 93 3.41 -2.24 6.87
C LEU A 93 4.81 -1.76 7.25
N VAL A 94 5.07 -0.45 7.36
CA VAL A 94 6.43 0.09 7.58
C VAL A 94 7.05 -0.37 8.90
N PHE A 95 6.23 -0.60 9.91
CA PHE A 95 6.69 -1.05 11.22
C PHE A 95 6.92 -2.56 11.29
N ILE A 96 6.39 -3.33 10.34
CA ILE A 96 6.40 -4.80 10.37
C ILE A 96 7.39 -5.35 9.34
N TYR A 97 7.45 -4.77 8.14
CA TYR A 97 8.27 -5.25 7.01
C TYR A 97 9.10 -4.14 6.34
N PRO A 98 9.95 -3.40 7.08
CA PRO A 98 10.70 -2.26 6.53
C PRO A 98 11.62 -2.64 5.35
N GLU A 99 12.29 -3.79 5.41
CA GLU A 99 13.19 -4.24 4.34
C GLU A 99 12.44 -4.54 3.03
N LEU A 100 11.20 -5.05 3.13
CA LEU A 100 10.36 -5.32 1.97
C LEU A 100 9.93 -4.01 1.31
N LEU A 101 9.53 -3.02 2.12
CA LEU A 101 9.14 -1.71 1.61
C LEU A 101 10.31 -1.01 0.92
N GLU A 102 11.51 -1.04 1.50
CA GLU A 102 12.69 -0.44 0.88
C GLU A 102 12.99 -1.07 -0.50
N LYS A 103 12.90 -2.40 -0.60
CA LYS A 103 13.05 -3.10 -1.88
C LYS A 103 11.97 -2.67 -2.88
N ALA A 104 10.73 -2.50 -2.43
CA ALA A 104 9.62 -2.06 -3.26
C ALA A 104 9.78 -0.63 -3.74
N GLU A 105 10.15 0.31 -2.88
CA GLU A 105 10.41 1.70 -3.27
C GLU A 105 11.56 1.80 -4.26
N ARG A 106 12.64 1.04 -4.03
CA ARG A 106 13.78 1.04 -4.95
C ARG A 106 13.36 0.57 -6.33
N ILE A 107 12.59 -0.51 -6.41
CA ILE A 107 12.09 -1.01 -7.69
C ILE A 107 11.14 0.03 -8.29
N LEU A 108 10.10 0.47 -7.58
CA LEU A 108 9.04 1.34 -8.11
C LEU A 108 9.53 2.72 -8.55
N PHE A 109 10.42 3.35 -7.78
CA PHE A 109 10.67 4.78 -7.90
C PHE A 109 12.13 5.16 -8.15
N LYS A 110 13.10 4.33 -7.74
CA LYS A 110 14.52 4.71 -7.90
C LYS A 110 15.08 4.47 -9.31
N GLY A 111 14.35 3.70 -10.14
CA GLY A 111 14.67 3.48 -11.56
C GLY A 111 16.04 2.84 -11.81
N ASP A 112 16.23 2.31 -13.00
CA ASP A 112 17.57 1.92 -13.48
C ASP A 112 17.61 2.20 -14.99
N VAL A 113 18.39 3.21 -15.38
CA VAL A 113 18.44 3.68 -16.77
C VAL A 113 19.13 2.62 -17.61
N GLY A 114 18.48 2.22 -18.71
CA GLY A 114 19.01 1.19 -19.61
C GLY A 114 18.77 -0.25 -19.14
N ALA A 115 18.01 -0.45 -18.06
CA ALA A 115 17.57 -1.78 -17.67
C ALA A 115 16.63 -2.38 -18.73
N ASP A 116 16.86 -3.65 -19.06
CA ASP A 116 15.95 -4.47 -19.85
C ASP A 116 14.57 -4.52 -19.18
N PHE A 117 13.57 -3.92 -19.81
CA PHE A 117 12.24 -3.75 -19.23
C PHE A 117 11.55 -5.09 -18.93
N ILE A 118 11.83 -6.15 -19.72
CA ILE A 118 11.29 -7.49 -19.48
C ILE A 118 11.88 -8.04 -18.19
N LYS A 119 13.22 -7.98 -18.06
CA LYS A 119 13.90 -8.42 -16.82
C LYS A 119 13.44 -7.62 -15.61
N TYR A 120 13.29 -6.31 -15.77
CA TYR A 120 12.80 -5.43 -14.71
C TYR A 120 11.37 -5.81 -14.29
N THR A 121 10.46 -6.03 -15.25
CA THR A 121 9.07 -6.43 -14.98
C THR A 121 9.00 -7.81 -14.30
N CYS A 122 9.87 -8.75 -14.70
CA CYS A 122 10.00 -10.05 -14.03
C CYS A 122 10.48 -9.91 -12.57
N LYS A 123 11.46 -9.03 -12.30
CA LYS A 123 11.92 -8.74 -10.93
C LYS A 123 10.80 -8.13 -10.09
N MET A 124 10.06 -7.17 -10.66
CA MET A 124 8.91 -6.56 -10.02
C MET A 124 7.82 -7.59 -9.72
N SER A 125 7.51 -8.50 -10.64
CA SER A 125 6.50 -9.56 -10.44
C SER A 125 6.83 -10.46 -9.24
N LYS A 126 8.10 -10.85 -9.09
CA LYS A 126 8.55 -11.64 -7.92
C LYS A 126 8.34 -10.89 -6.60
N LEU A 127 8.73 -9.61 -6.57
CA LEU A 127 8.52 -8.77 -5.39
C LEU A 127 7.03 -8.60 -5.07
N ILE A 128 6.19 -8.46 -6.09
CA ILE A 128 4.73 -8.35 -5.92
C ILE A 128 4.17 -9.60 -5.23
N ASP A 129 4.66 -10.79 -5.59
CA ASP A 129 4.21 -12.03 -4.95
C ASP A 129 4.62 -12.10 -3.47
N ASP A 130 5.84 -11.69 -3.13
CA ASP A 130 6.28 -11.52 -1.74
C ASP A 130 5.39 -10.52 -0.99
N TYR A 131 5.06 -9.40 -1.64
CA TYR A 131 4.19 -8.35 -1.08
C TYR A 131 2.77 -8.86 -0.82
N LYS A 132 2.17 -9.59 -1.76
CA LYS A 132 0.85 -10.20 -1.60
C LYS A 132 0.81 -11.19 -0.44
N ASN A 133 1.88 -11.96 -0.24
CA ASN A 133 1.98 -12.89 0.88
C ASN A 133 1.97 -12.16 2.23
N VAL A 134 2.64 -11.00 2.32
CA VAL A 134 2.56 -10.13 3.50
C VAL A 134 1.16 -9.60 3.70
N LEU A 135 0.53 -9.02 2.66
CA LEU A 135 -0.84 -8.52 2.76
C LEU A 135 -1.84 -9.58 3.22
N TYR A 136 -1.67 -10.83 2.76
CA TYR A 136 -2.49 -11.94 3.22
C TYR A 136 -2.26 -12.26 4.70
N ARG A 137 -1.00 -12.30 5.16
CA ARG A 137 -0.66 -12.58 6.57
C ARG A 137 -1.22 -11.53 7.52
N GLU A 138 -1.18 -10.26 7.11
CA GLU A 138 -1.68 -9.14 7.90
C GLU A 138 -3.19 -8.92 7.76
N GLY A 139 -3.90 -9.79 7.01
CA GLY A 139 -5.35 -9.78 6.97
C GLY A 139 -5.99 -8.76 6.03
N TYR A 140 -5.23 -8.11 5.13
CA TYR A 140 -5.79 -7.24 4.08
C TYR A 140 -6.58 -8.00 3.01
N LEU A 141 -6.40 -9.33 2.94
CA LEU A 141 -6.96 -10.18 1.90
C LEU A 141 -7.59 -11.47 2.45
N PRO A 142 -8.57 -11.37 3.37
CA PRO A 142 -9.14 -12.54 4.05
C PRO A 142 -9.86 -13.48 3.07
N ASP A 143 -10.49 -12.93 2.03
CA ASP A 143 -11.24 -13.68 1.01
C ASP A 143 -10.43 -14.03 -0.23
N PHE A 144 -9.18 -13.59 -0.32
CA PHE A 144 -8.24 -14.01 -1.37
C PHE A 144 -7.74 -15.42 -1.01
N LYS A 145 -8.68 -16.37 -0.89
CA LYS A 145 -8.42 -17.78 -0.65
C LYS A 145 -7.38 -18.23 -1.66
N ARG A 146 -6.17 -18.45 -1.14
CA ARG A 146 -5.12 -19.41 -1.46
C ARG A 146 -5.42 -20.43 -2.59
N GLN A 147 -5.85 -20.00 -3.77
CA GLN A 147 -5.86 -20.83 -4.98
C GLN A 147 -4.44 -20.99 -5.56
N LEU A 148 -3.46 -20.27 -5.00
CA LEU A 148 -2.05 -20.33 -5.40
C LEU A 148 -1.23 -21.45 -4.71
N PHE A 149 -1.77 -22.19 -3.74
CA PHE A 149 -1.03 -23.26 -3.05
C PHE A 149 -1.66 -24.67 -3.18
N LEU A 150 -2.54 -24.92 -4.17
CA LEU A 150 -3.14 -26.24 -4.39
C LEU A 150 -2.81 -26.89 -5.74
N THR A 151 -1.92 -26.29 -6.54
CA THR A 151 -1.31 -26.97 -7.70
C THR A 151 0.14 -27.31 -7.40
N ASP A 152 0.31 -28.31 -6.55
CA ASP A 152 1.46 -29.23 -6.55
C ASP A 152 0.98 -30.51 -5.85
N THR A 153 0.29 -31.36 -6.61
CA THR A 153 0.15 -32.81 -6.33
C THR A 153 1.46 -33.52 -6.65
#